data_AF-A0A1J3H7C4-F1
#
_entry.id   AF-A0A1J3H7C4-F1
#
_cell.length_a   1.000
_cell.length_b   1.000
_cell.length_c   1.000
_cell.angle_alpha   90.00
_cell.angle_beta   90.00
_cell.angle_gamma   90.00
#
_symmetry.space_group_name_H-M   'P 1'
#
loop_
_entity.id
_entity.type
_entity.pdbx_description
1 polymer ?
#
loop_
_entity_poly.entity_id
_entity_poly.type
_entity_poly.pdbx_seq_one_letter_code
_entity_poly.pdbx_strand_id
1 'polypeptide(L)'
;TMVKLIPSWLQSNRTVFDALALLWKSHARTSRLQNEQELNLVQVKESKWLVKCFLNYLRHEKSEMNILFDVLSIFLFHSRIDYTFLKEFYIIEVVEDYPPNLKRALVLHFLNLFHSKQLGHDHLVQAMQLLILPMLSHAFQNGQ
;
A
#
# COMPACT_ATOMS: atom_id res chain seq x y z
N THR A 1 -15.48 -10.70 5.73
CA THR A 1 -15.25 -10.75 7.19
C THR A 1 -15.05 -9.33 7.66
N MET A 2 -15.83 -8.89 8.66
CA MET A 2 -15.92 -7.54 9.27
C MET A 2 -15.84 -6.33 8.33
N VAL A 3 -14.69 -5.97 7.77
CA VAL A 3 -14.54 -4.89 6.78
C VAL A 3 -15.49 -5.02 5.58
N LYS A 4 -15.75 -6.26 5.13
CA LYS A 4 -16.73 -6.49 4.05
C LYS A 4 -18.18 -6.25 4.48
N LEU A 5 -18.47 -6.37 5.78
CA LEU A 5 -19.80 -6.24 6.36
C LEU A 5 -20.05 -4.80 6.84
N ILE A 6 -19.00 -4.14 7.34
CA ILE A 6 -18.98 -2.79 7.87
C ILE A 6 -17.68 -2.13 7.38
N PRO A 7 -17.71 -1.43 6.23
CA PRO A 7 -16.53 -0.84 5.60
C PRO A 7 -15.75 0.13 6.50
N SER A 8 -16.41 0.86 7.39
CA SER A 8 -15.79 1.81 8.33
C SER A 8 -15.29 1.17 9.64
N TRP A 9 -15.46 -0.14 9.83
CA TRP A 9 -15.11 -0.79 11.09
C TRP A 9 -13.62 -0.65 11.39
N LEU A 10 -12.75 -0.87 10.41
CA LEU A 10 -11.31 -0.78 10.63
C LEU A 10 -10.85 0.67 10.89
N GLN A 11 -11.47 1.65 10.23
CA GLN A 11 -11.25 3.08 10.52
C GLN A 11 -11.54 3.40 11.99
N SER A 12 -12.61 2.80 12.54
CA SER A 12 -13.01 3.01 13.94
C SER A 12 -12.17 2.21 14.95
N ASN A 13 -11.31 1.30 14.48
CA ASN A 13 -10.53 0.39 15.33
C ASN A 13 -9.03 0.53 15.05
N ARG A 14 -8.47 1.70 15.38
CA ARG A 14 -7.07 2.06 15.12
C ARG A 14 -6.07 1.03 15.67
N THR A 15 -6.28 0.52 16.88
CA THR A 15 -5.41 -0.50 17.48
C THR A 15 -5.30 -1.77 16.63
N VAL A 16 -6.40 -2.16 15.98
CA VAL A 16 -6.39 -3.31 15.06
C VAL A 16 -5.60 -2.97 13.81
N PHE A 17 -5.78 -1.78 13.24
CA PHE A 17 -4.99 -1.32 12.10
C PHE A 17 -3.49 -1.30 12.42
N ASP A 18 -3.09 -0.77 13.58
CA ASP A 18 -1.69 -0.73 14.00
C ASP A 18 -1.11 -2.15 14.15
N ALA A 19 -1.88 -3.08 14.73
CA ALA A 19 -1.48 -4.48 14.82
C ALA A 19 -1.30 -5.13 13.43
N LEU A 20 -2.18 -4.82 12.47
CA LEU A 20 -2.04 -5.28 11.09
C LEU A 20 -0.82 -4.68 10.41
N ALA A 21 -0.53 -3.40 10.64
CA ALA A 21 0.68 -2.72 10.11
C ALA A 21 1.96 -3.33 10.68
N LEU A 22 1.99 -3.69 11.96
CA LEU A 22 3.09 -4.43 12.57
C LEU A 22 3.22 -5.83 11.96
N LEU A 23 2.10 -6.54 11.76
CA LEU A 23 2.09 -7.85 11.10
C LEU A 23 2.62 -7.76 9.65
N TRP A 24 2.29 -6.69 8.93
CA TRP A 24 2.86 -6.39 7.61
C TRP A 24 4.37 -6.18 7.66
N LYS A 25 4.97 -5.73 8.76
CA LYS A 25 6.43 -5.60 8.85
C LYS A 25 7.12 -6.86 9.39
N SER A 26 6.35 -7.85 9.83
CA SER A 26 6.89 -9.02 10.50
C SER A 26 7.74 -9.90 9.58
N HIS A 27 8.88 -10.37 10.09
CA HIS A 27 9.73 -11.34 9.41
C HIS A 27 8.94 -12.62 9.08
N ALA A 28 8.13 -13.11 10.03
CA ALA A 28 7.35 -14.33 9.86
C ALA A 28 6.44 -14.29 8.63
N ARG A 29 5.75 -13.17 8.38
CA ARG A 29 4.93 -12.98 7.17
C ARG A 29 5.78 -12.91 5.92
N THR A 30 6.89 -12.18 5.95
CA THR A 30 7.81 -12.08 4.79
C THR A 30 8.42 -13.45 4.43
N SER A 31 8.82 -14.26 5.40
CA SER A 31 9.33 -15.62 5.17
C SER A 31 8.28 -16.53 4.53
N ARG A 32 7.01 -16.41 4.95
CA ARG A 32 5.90 -17.14 4.31
C ARG A 32 5.68 -16.68 2.87
N LEU A 33 5.76 -15.38 2.62
CA LEU A 33 5.61 -14.80 1.28
C LEU A 33 6.74 -15.27 0.33
N GLN A 34 7.97 -15.40 0.83
CA GLN A 34 9.10 -15.91 0.04
C GLN A 34 8.98 -17.40 -0.27
N ASN A 35 8.49 -18.19 0.69
CA ASN A 35 8.34 -19.64 0.57
C ASN A 35 6.90 -20.04 0.21
N GLU A 36 6.19 -19.21 -0.56
CA GLU A 36 4.77 -19.39 -0.84
C GLU A 36 4.44 -20.78 -1.37
N GLN A 37 5.34 -21.41 -2.15
CA GLN A 37 5.14 -22.71 -2.79
C GLN A 37 4.87 -23.85 -1.79
N GLU A 38 5.40 -23.74 -0.57
CA GLU A 38 5.28 -24.73 0.50
C GLU A 38 4.00 -24.55 1.33
N LEU A 39 3.25 -23.47 1.09
CA LEU A 39 2.13 -23.06 1.91
C LEU A 39 0.79 -23.50 1.33
N ASN A 40 -0.18 -23.69 2.23
CA ASN A 40 -1.56 -23.91 1.83
C ASN A 40 -2.21 -22.61 1.31
N LEU A 41 -3.36 -22.75 0.63
CA LEU A 41 -4.05 -21.62 0.00
C LEU A 41 -4.46 -20.51 0.97
N VAL A 42 -4.75 -20.84 2.23
CA VAL A 42 -5.13 -19.85 3.26
C VAL A 42 -3.93 -18.99 3.61
N GLN A 43 -2.77 -19.60 3.81
CA GLN A 43 -1.54 -18.90 4.14
C GLN A 43 -1.01 -18.06 2.98
N VAL A 44 -1.09 -18.56 1.73
CA VAL A 44 -0.74 -17.77 0.53
C VAL A 44 -1.58 -16.50 0.40
N LYS A 45 -2.83 -16.53 0.87
CA LYS A 45 -3.74 -15.37 0.83
C LYS A 45 -3.54 -14.38 1.98
N GLU A 46 -2.66 -14.65 2.94
CA GLU A 46 -2.43 -13.78 4.10
C GLU A 46 -2.09 -12.34 3.68
N SER A 47 -1.05 -12.16 2.87
CA SER A 47 -0.63 -10.83 2.39
C SER A 47 -1.75 -10.16 1.58
N LYS A 48 -2.49 -10.92 0.77
CA LYS A 48 -3.66 -10.40 0.04
C LYS A 48 -4.71 -9.81 0.97
N TRP A 49 -5.00 -10.49 2.08
CA TRP A 49 -5.99 -10.02 3.05
C TRP A 49 -5.51 -8.79 3.79
N LEU A 50 -4.22 -8.72 4.16
CA LEU A 50 -3.64 -7.52 4.74
C LEU A 50 -3.75 -6.33 3.79
N VAL A 51 -3.35 -6.48 2.52
CA VAL A 51 -3.51 -5.41 1.53
C VAL A 51 -4.97 -4.97 1.42
N LYS A 52 -5.93 -5.90 1.37
CA LYS A 52 -7.36 -5.54 1.31
C LYS A 52 -7.83 -4.76 2.55
N CYS A 53 -7.34 -5.09 3.74
CA CYS A 53 -7.61 -4.31 4.95
C CYS A 53 -7.03 -2.90 4.86
N PHE A 54 -5.77 -2.76 4.44
CA PHE A 54 -5.13 -1.45 4.30
C PHE A 54 -5.81 -0.57 3.25
N LEU A 55 -6.16 -1.13 2.09
CA LEU A 55 -6.89 -0.36 1.08
C LEU A 55 -8.27 0.09 1.57
N ASN A 56 -8.97 -0.74 2.33
CA ASN A 56 -10.22 -0.30 2.95
C ASN A 56 -9.98 0.86 3.92
N TYR A 57 -8.97 0.76 4.80
CA TYR A 57 -8.64 1.83 5.73
C TYR A 57 -8.25 3.12 5.00
N LEU A 58 -7.34 3.05 4.02
CA LEU A 58 -6.81 4.20 3.27
C LEU A 58 -7.86 4.95 2.44
N ARG A 59 -8.96 4.29 2.07
CA ARG A 59 -10.10 4.96 1.41
C ARG A 59 -10.85 5.89 2.36
N HIS A 60 -10.82 5.60 3.66
CA HIS A 60 -11.46 6.41 4.70
C HIS A 60 -10.49 7.38 5.38
N GLU A 61 -9.22 6.99 5.52
CA GLU A 61 -8.17 7.78 6.14
C GLU A 61 -6.96 7.90 5.21
N LYS A 62 -6.95 8.97 4.40
CA LYS A 62 -5.95 9.18 3.35
C LYS A 62 -4.62 9.73 3.89
N SER A 63 -4.55 10.13 5.17
CA SER A 63 -3.32 10.70 5.76
C SER A 63 -2.29 9.65 6.17
N GLU A 64 -2.62 8.36 6.18
CA GLU A 64 -1.69 7.27 6.56
C GLU A 64 -0.68 6.96 5.44
N MET A 65 0.25 7.88 5.19
CA MET A 65 1.23 7.76 4.11
C MET A 65 2.18 6.58 4.33
N ASN A 66 2.58 6.29 5.57
CA ASN A 66 3.56 5.23 5.85
C ASN A 66 3.08 3.87 5.31
N ILE A 67 1.84 3.47 5.62
CA ILE A 67 1.31 2.19 5.14
C ILE A 67 1.13 2.19 3.63
N LEU A 68 0.78 3.34 3.04
CA LEU A 68 0.66 3.50 1.59
C LEU A 68 1.99 3.19 0.90
N PHE A 69 3.12 3.64 1.44
CA PHE A 69 4.42 3.26 0.90
C PHE A 69 4.82 1.82 1.27
N ASP A 70 4.60 1.39 2.51
CA ASP A 70 4.96 0.05 2.98
C ASP A 70 4.30 -1.06 2.15
N VAL A 71 3.05 -0.87 1.69
CA VAL A 71 2.30 -1.89 0.96
C VAL A 71 2.86 -2.14 -0.45
N LEU A 72 3.53 -1.16 -1.07
CA LEU A 72 4.22 -1.34 -2.35
C LEU A 72 5.32 -2.41 -2.30
N SER A 73 5.82 -2.75 -1.11
CA SER A 73 6.82 -3.80 -0.94
C SER A 73 6.32 -5.16 -1.46
N ILE A 74 5.01 -5.37 -1.61
CA ILE A 74 4.45 -6.61 -2.15
C ILE A 74 4.91 -6.88 -3.58
N PHE A 75 5.19 -5.84 -4.36
CA PHE A 75 5.67 -5.96 -5.74
C PHE A 75 7.15 -6.33 -5.83
N LEU A 76 7.84 -6.45 -4.70
CA LEU A 76 9.22 -6.96 -4.62
C LEU A 76 9.27 -8.50 -4.58
N PHE A 77 8.11 -9.15 -4.47
CA PHE A 77 8.01 -10.61 -4.36
C PHE A 77 7.30 -11.21 -5.56
N HIS A 78 7.77 -12.38 -5.99
CA HIS A 78 7.13 -13.19 -7.02
C HIS A 78 6.01 -14.02 -6.38
N SER A 79 4.89 -13.36 -6.08
CA SER A 79 3.72 -14.02 -5.50
C SER A 79 2.83 -14.66 -6.56
N ARG A 80 2.14 -15.74 -6.19
CA ARG A 80 1.09 -16.37 -7.03
C ARG A 80 -0.23 -15.59 -6.98
N ILE A 81 -0.34 -14.62 -6.08
CA ILE A 81 -1.51 -13.77 -5.96
C ILE A 81 -1.44 -12.64 -6.98
N ASP A 82 -2.51 -12.49 -7.75
CA ASP A 82 -2.72 -11.30 -8.57
C ASP A 82 -3.07 -10.08 -7.70
N TYR A 83 -2.16 -9.09 -7.72
CA TYR A 83 -2.27 -7.80 -7.06
C TYR A 83 -2.66 -6.65 -8.01
N THR A 84 -3.28 -6.95 -9.17
CA THR A 84 -3.79 -5.93 -10.10
C THR A 84 -4.69 -4.92 -9.39
N PHE A 85 -5.54 -5.37 -8.46
CA PHE A 85 -6.39 -4.48 -7.65
C PHE A 85 -5.60 -3.45 -6.81
N LEU A 86 -4.36 -3.76 -6.44
CA LEU A 86 -3.51 -2.84 -5.70
C LEU A 86 -2.83 -1.86 -6.67
N LYS A 87 -2.42 -2.34 -7.85
CA LYS A 87 -1.92 -1.45 -8.92
C LYS A 87 -2.98 -0.42 -9.27
N GLU A 88 -4.19 -0.87 -9.59
CA GLU A 88 -5.35 -0.02 -9.91
C GLU A 88 -5.62 1.02 -8.81
N PHE A 89 -5.57 0.61 -7.54
CA PHE A 89 -5.71 1.55 -6.42
C PHE A 89 -4.68 2.69 -6.50
N TYR A 90 -3.41 2.39 -6.76
CA TYR A 90 -2.38 3.44 -6.86
C TYR A 90 -2.50 4.29 -8.12
N ILE A 91 -2.75 3.67 -9.29
CA ILE A 91 -2.68 4.37 -10.58
C ILE A 91 -3.99 5.07 -10.96
N ILE A 92 -5.12 4.65 -10.38
CA ILE A 92 -6.45 5.23 -10.62
C ILE A 92 -6.94 5.91 -9.34
N GLU A 93 -7.25 5.15 -8.28
CA GLU A 93 -7.97 5.71 -7.11
C GLU A 93 -7.16 6.81 -6.41
N VAL A 94 -5.87 6.60 -6.12
CA VAL A 94 -5.03 7.63 -5.50
C VAL A 94 -4.88 8.85 -6.41
N VAL A 95 -4.75 8.63 -7.71
CA VAL A 95 -4.55 9.71 -8.68
C VAL A 95 -5.82 10.56 -8.83
N GLU A 96 -7.00 9.96 -8.83
CA GLU A 96 -8.27 10.65 -9.03
C GLU A 96 -8.85 11.22 -7.72
N ASP A 97 -8.82 10.44 -6.64
CA ASP A 97 -9.57 10.76 -5.41
C ASP A 97 -8.76 11.55 -4.37
N TYR A 98 -7.43 11.63 -4.49
CA TYR A 98 -6.63 12.36 -3.50
C TYR A 98 -6.62 13.86 -3.85
N PRO A 99 -6.88 14.74 -2.86
CA PRO A 99 -6.88 16.17 -3.10
C PRO A 99 -5.44 16.67 -3.37
N PRO A 100 -5.26 17.79 -4.10
CA PRO A 100 -3.94 18.28 -4.53
C PRO A 100 -2.94 18.49 -3.37
N ASN A 101 -3.41 18.97 -2.21
CA ASN A 101 -2.57 19.14 -1.03
C ASN A 101 -1.98 17.80 -0.53
N LEU A 102 -2.76 16.73 -0.60
CA LEU A 102 -2.32 15.41 -0.18
C LEU A 102 -1.37 14.79 -1.21
N LYS A 103 -1.63 14.99 -2.51
CA LYS A 103 -0.71 14.62 -3.59
C LYS A 103 0.66 15.27 -3.41
N ARG A 104 0.69 16.57 -3.13
CA ARG A 104 1.94 17.29 -2.81
C ARG A 104 2.64 16.71 -1.57
N ALA A 105 1.88 16.39 -0.52
CA ALA A 105 2.44 15.81 0.68
C ALA A 105 3.04 14.41 0.44
N LEU A 106 2.43 13.59 -0.44
CA LEU A 106 2.97 12.29 -0.85
C LEU A 106 4.30 12.42 -1.59
N VAL A 107 4.42 13.40 -2.50
CA VAL A 107 5.69 13.66 -3.19
C VAL A 107 6.78 14.09 -2.19
N LEU A 108 6.46 14.99 -1.26
CA LEU A 108 7.40 15.41 -0.22
C LEU A 108 7.80 14.24 0.69
N HIS A 109 6.84 13.39 1.06
CA HIS A 109 7.11 12.19 1.86
C HIS A 109 8.03 11.22 1.10
N PHE A 110 7.79 10.98 -0.19
CA PHE A 110 8.67 10.18 -1.03
C PHE A 110 10.09 10.74 -1.10
N LEU A 111 10.24 12.05 -1.27
CA LEU A 111 11.56 12.70 -1.29
C LEU A 111 12.30 12.53 0.06
N ASN A 112 11.58 12.61 1.18
CA ASN A 112 12.14 12.33 2.49
C ASN A 112 12.60 10.88 2.63
N LEU A 113 11.81 9.91 2.16
CA LEU A 113 12.18 8.49 2.14
C LEU A 113 13.41 8.24 1.25
N PHE A 114 13.47 8.89 0.10
CA PHE A 114 14.58 8.82 -0.83
C PHE A 114 15.87 9.38 -0.22
N HIS A 115 15.81 10.56 0.41
CA HIS A 115 16.96 11.21 1.03
C HIS A 115 17.47 10.46 2.26
N SER A 116 16.55 10.00 3.11
CA SER A 116 16.88 9.29 4.37
C SER A 116 17.33 7.85 4.17
N LYS A 117 17.21 7.29 2.95
CA LYS A 117 17.54 5.89 2.62
C LYS A 117 16.80 4.87 3.50
N GLN A 118 15.59 5.21 3.92
CA GLN A 118 14.76 4.32 4.75
C GLN A 118 14.19 3.14 3.96
N LEU A 119 14.01 3.30 2.64
CA LEU A 119 13.55 2.25 1.74
C LEU A 119 14.69 1.73 0.87
N GLY A 120 14.67 0.43 0.58
CA GLY A 120 15.57 -0.18 -0.40
C GLY A 120 15.33 0.37 -1.81
N HIS A 121 16.35 0.27 -2.67
CA HIS A 121 16.30 0.82 -4.02
C HIS A 121 15.10 0.32 -4.82
N ASP A 122 14.87 -0.99 -4.86
CA ASP A 122 13.75 -1.58 -5.61
C ASP A 122 12.39 -1.12 -5.09
N HIS A 123 12.27 -0.88 -3.79
CA HIS A 123 11.05 -0.34 -3.19
C HIS A 123 10.79 1.11 -3.63
N LEU A 124 11.85 1.93 -3.68
CA LEU A 124 11.76 3.29 -4.23
C LEU A 124 11.38 3.28 -5.71
N VAL A 125 11.86 2.31 -6.48
CA VAL A 125 11.45 2.15 -7.90
C VAL A 125 9.96 1.83 -8.00
N GLN A 126 9.43 0.91 -7.18
CA GLN A 126 7.99 0.61 -7.15
C GLN A 126 7.16 1.84 -6.78
N ALA A 127 7.60 2.60 -5.76
CA ALA A 127 6.93 3.84 -5.37
C ALA A 127 6.95 4.90 -6.47
N MET A 128 8.09 5.06 -7.15
CA MET A 128 8.20 5.99 -8.27
C MET A 128 7.25 5.60 -9.40
N GLN A 129 7.26 4.33 -9.81
CA GLN A 129 6.51 3.86 -10.99
C GLN A 129 5.01 3.77 -10.77
N LEU A 130 4.57 3.27 -9.61
CA LEU A 130 3.16 2.97 -9.36
C LEU A 130 2.42 4.12 -8.68
N LEU A 131 3.11 5.01 -7.98
CA LEU A 131 2.48 6.08 -7.21
C LEU A 131 2.90 7.48 -7.68
N ILE A 132 4.20 7.79 -7.72
CA ILE A 132 4.67 9.16 -7.95
C ILE A 132 4.48 9.59 -9.40
N LEU A 133 4.97 8.82 -10.37
CA LEU A 133 4.88 9.18 -11.80
C LEU A 133 3.44 9.29 -12.30
N PRO A 134 2.51 8.36 -11.98
CA PRO A 134 1.10 8.51 -12.38
C PRO A 134 0.46 9.78 -11.80
N MET A 135 0.73 10.07 -10.53
CA MET A 135 0.18 11.23 -9.83
C MET A 135 0.69 12.56 -10.42
N LEU A 136 2.00 12.64 -10.68
CA LEU A 136 2.60 13.82 -11.33
C LEU A 136 2.07 13.99 -12.75
N SER A 137 2.00 12.91 -13.54
CA SER A 137 1.50 12.97 -14.92
C SER A 137 0.07 13.52 -14.98
N HIS A 138 -0.79 13.06 -14.07
CA HIS A 138 -2.16 13.54 -13.96
C HIS A 138 -2.24 15.00 -13.47
N ALA A 139 -1.43 15.37 -12.48
CA ALA A 139 -1.38 16.75 -11.99
C ALA A 139 -0.97 17.74 -13.11
N PHE A 140 0.06 17.40 -13.88
CA PHE A 140 0.49 18.21 -15.03
C PHE A 140 -0.58 18.33 -16.11
N GLN A 141 -1.31 17.25 -16.42
CA GLN A 141 -2.40 17.28 -17.40
C GLN A 141 -3.57 18.17 -16.96
N ASN A 142 -3.81 18.26 -15.65
CA ASN A 142 -4.94 18.99 -15.07
C ASN A 142 -4.57 20.38 -14.51
N GLY A 143 -3.31 20.82 -14.67
CA GLY A 143 -2.83 22.11 -14.17
C GLY A 143 -2.83 22.25 -12.65
N GLN A 144 -2.67 21.13 -11.93
CA GLN A 144 -2.61 21.04 -10.46
C GLN A 144 -1.19 21.05 -9.90
#